data_AF-A0A0A2LFQ4-F1
#
_entry.id   AF-A0A0A2LFQ4-F1
#
_cell.length_a   1.000
_cell.length_b   1.000
_cell.length_c   1.000
_cell.angle_alpha   90.00
_cell.angle_beta   90.00
_cell.angle_gamma   90.00
#
_symmetry.space_group_name_H-M   'P 1'
#
loop_
_entity.id
_entity.type
_entity.pdbx_description
1 polymer ?
#
loop_
_entity_poly.entity_id
_entity_poly.type
_entity_poly.pdbx_seq_one_letter_code
_entity_poly.pdbx_strand_id
1 'polypeptide(L)'
;MDGARIQPHNFHRIYTQACETFTHKLQCQVFGLLSPSPSPDMEEISTRLEELCERVIQIGFLGEVGDFGIRDDNRVRIRWGSLPIKEICFQIKWELTVIKDELASGTAASLLVADLLVDILDHLPF
;
A
#
# COMPACT_ATOMS: atom_id res chain seq x y z
N MET A 1 23.27 -15.99 21.88
CA MET A 1 22.00 -16.73 22.06
C MET A 1 21.27 -16.61 20.74
N ASP A 2 21.21 -17.69 19.96
CA ASP A 2 20.43 -17.73 18.72
C ASP A 2 18.95 -17.78 19.07
N GLY A 3 18.36 -16.61 19.25
CA GLY A 3 16.92 -16.42 19.31
C GLY A 3 16.35 -16.58 17.90
N ALA A 4 16.44 -17.79 17.35
CA ALA A 4 15.78 -18.13 16.10
C ALA A 4 14.30 -17.81 16.28
N ARG A 5 13.83 -16.71 15.69
CA ARG A 5 12.42 -16.34 15.67
C ARG A 5 11.72 -17.50 14.98
N ILE A 6 11.03 -18.34 15.75
CA ILE A 6 10.25 -19.44 15.20
C ILE A 6 9.13 -18.79 14.39
N GLN A 7 9.32 -18.72 13.08
CA GLN A 7 8.28 -18.26 12.18
C GLN A 7 7.21 -19.37 12.12
N PRO A 8 5.92 -19.02 12.19
CA PRO A 8 4.84 -19.96 11.95
C PRO A 8 5.04 -20.69 10.61
N HIS A 9 4.69 -21.98 10.52
CA HIS A 9 4.83 -22.77 9.30
C HIS A 9 4.10 -22.16 8.07
N ASN A 10 3.12 -21.28 8.31
CA ASN A 10 2.34 -20.58 7.30
C ASN A 10 2.74 -19.11 7.11
N PHE A 11 3.87 -18.65 7.66
CA PHE A 11 4.26 -17.24 7.67
C PHE A 11 4.34 -16.63 6.25
N HIS A 12 4.97 -17.33 5.31
CA HIS A 12 5.01 -16.91 3.90
C HIS A 12 3.60 -16.75 3.32
N ARG A 13 2.70 -17.72 3.55
CA ARG A 13 1.31 -17.65 3.06
C ARG A 13 0.55 -16.46 3.63
N ILE A 14 0.74 -16.18 4.93
CA ILE A 14 0.13 -15.02 5.58
C ILE A 14 0.63 -13.72 4.94
N TYR A 15 1.94 -13.61 4.71
CA TYR A 15 2.54 -12.45 4.08
C TYR A 15 2.03 -12.23 2.65
N THR A 16 2.07 -13.27 1.80
CA THR A 16 1.57 -13.20 0.43
C THR A 16 0.10 -12.78 0.39
N GLN A 17 -0.75 -13.39 1.23
CA GLN A 17 -2.17 -13.04 1.28
C GLN A 17 -2.39 -11.59 1.73
N ALA A 18 -1.57 -11.08 2.66
CA ALA A 18 -1.64 -9.69 3.09
C ALA A 18 -1.30 -8.73 1.93
N CYS A 19 -0.24 -9.03 1.18
CA CYS A 19 0.19 -8.29 0.00
C CYS A 19 -0.90 -8.26 -1.08
N GLU A 20 -1.41 -9.44 -1.48
CA GLU A 20 -2.48 -9.56 -2.48
C GLU A 20 -3.75 -8.81 -2.07
N THR A 21 -4.13 -8.92 -0.79
CA THR A 21 -5.31 -8.22 -0.26
C THR A 21 -5.12 -6.70 -0.30
N PHE A 22 -3.93 -6.22 0.03
CA PHE A 22 -3.61 -4.79 -0.04
C PHE A 22 -3.67 -4.29 -1.49
N THR A 23 -2.98 -4.97 -2.41
CA THR A 23 -2.96 -4.64 -3.84
C THR A 23 -4.37 -4.59 -4.41
N HIS A 24 -5.19 -5.60 -4.14
CA HIS A 24 -6.57 -5.65 -4.57
C HIS A 24 -7.41 -4.50 -4.00
N LYS A 25 -7.30 -4.22 -2.69
CA LYS A 25 -8.05 -3.13 -2.06
C LYS A 25 -7.65 -1.76 -2.62
N LEU A 26 -6.37 -1.54 -2.89
CA LEU A 26 -5.87 -0.32 -3.52
C LEU A 26 -6.41 -0.17 -4.95
N GLN A 27 -6.40 -1.26 -5.74
CA GLN A 27 -7.03 -1.30 -7.07
C GLN A 27 -8.52 -0.96 -7.03
N CYS A 28 -9.26 -1.44 -6.02
CA CYS A 28 -10.66 -1.07 -5.86
C CYS A 28 -10.85 0.44 -5.64
N GLN A 29 -9.94 1.12 -4.93
CA GLN A 29 -10.03 2.57 -4.74
C GLN A 29 -9.78 3.33 -6.05
N VAL A 30 -8.77 2.92 -6.81
CA VAL A 30 -8.50 3.45 -8.15
C VAL A 30 -9.75 3.30 -9.03
N PHE A 31 -10.33 2.10 -9.07
CA PHE A 31 -11.53 1.84 -9.88
C PHE A 31 -12.73 2.68 -9.42
N GLY A 32 -12.93 2.81 -8.11
CA GLY A 32 -13.99 3.65 -7.54
C GLY A 32 -13.87 5.12 -7.97
N LEU A 33 -12.66 5.67 -7.96
CA LEU A 33 -12.38 7.05 -8.36
C LEU A 33 -12.53 7.30 -9.87
N LEU A 34 -12.23 6.29 -10.70
CA LEU A 34 -12.35 6.37 -12.16
C LEU A 34 -13.76 6.05 -12.66
N SER A 35 -14.63 5.51 -11.81
CA SER A 35 -15.99 5.13 -12.20
C SER A 35 -16.85 6.37 -12.44
N PRO A 36 -17.47 6.53 -13.62
CA PRO A 36 -18.34 7.67 -13.92
C PRO A 36 -19.73 7.55 -13.29
N SER A 37 -20.14 6.37 -12.82
CA SER A 37 -21.44 6.15 -12.16
C SER A 37 -21.44 4.85 -11.34
N PRO A 38 -21.82 4.88 -10.05
CA PRO A 38 -22.14 6.07 -9.26
C PRO A 38 -20.94 7.01 -9.13
N SER A 39 -21.20 8.28 -8.86
CA SER A 39 -20.13 9.23 -8.54
C SER A 39 -19.33 8.71 -7.34
N PRO A 40 -17.98 8.82 -7.36
CA PRO A 40 -17.15 8.34 -6.26
C PRO A 40 -17.54 8.98 -4.94
N ASP A 41 -17.76 8.15 -3.92
CA ASP A 41 -17.99 8.56 -2.55
C ASP A 41 -16.64 8.86 -1.88
N MET A 42 -16.29 10.14 -1.77
CA MET A 42 -15.00 10.58 -1.24
C MET A 42 -14.83 10.28 0.25
N GLU A 43 -15.92 10.23 1.01
CA GLU A 43 -15.87 9.89 2.43
C GLU A 43 -15.59 8.39 2.61
N GLU A 44 -16.25 7.55 1.80
CA GLU A 44 -15.93 6.12 1.76
C GLU A 44 -14.48 5.91 1.33
N ILE A 45 -14.03 6.53 0.24
CA ILE A 45 -12.66 6.38 -0.27
C ILE A 45 -11.65 6.80 0.80
N SER A 46 -11.85 7.94 1.47
CA SER A 46 -11.00 8.40 2.57
C SER A 46 -10.90 7.35 3.69
N THR A 47 -12.05 6.77 4.09
CA THR A 47 -12.09 5.69 5.09
C THR A 47 -11.31 4.45 4.63
N ARG A 48 -11.42 4.06 3.35
CA ARG A 48 -10.66 2.93 2.80
C ARG A 48 -9.16 3.18 2.72
N LEU A 49 -8.74 4.42 2.46
CA LEU A 49 -7.32 4.79 2.48
C LEU A 49 -6.73 4.67 3.89
N GLU A 50 -7.49 5.02 4.94
CA GLU A 50 -7.07 4.80 6.33
C GLU A 50 -6.87 3.30 6.63
N GLU A 51 -7.79 2.43 6.18
CA GLU A 51 -7.61 0.97 6.32
C GLU A 51 -6.35 0.47 5.58
N LEU A 52 -6.04 1.06 4.42
CA LEU A 52 -4.85 0.73 3.64
C LEU A 52 -3.57 1.18 4.37
N CYS A 53 -3.57 2.35 5.01
CA CYS A 53 -2.46 2.82 5.85
C CYS A 53 -2.10 1.82 6.95
N GLU A 54 -3.08 1.25 7.64
CA GLU A 54 -2.81 0.24 8.68
C GLU A 54 -2.23 -1.05 8.09
N ARG A 55 -2.80 -1.50 6.97
CA ARG A 55 -2.41 -2.74 6.30
C ARG A 55 -0.99 -2.70 5.74
N VAL A 56 -0.60 -1.59 5.10
CA VAL A 56 0.75 -1.47 4.52
C VAL A 56 1.81 -1.50 5.61
N ILE A 57 1.55 -0.93 6.79
CA ILE A 57 2.46 -1.03 7.93
C ILE A 57 2.60 -2.46 8.44
N GLN A 58 1.50 -3.21 8.52
CA GLN A 58 1.55 -4.62 8.88
C GLN A 58 2.38 -5.43 7.88
N ILE A 59 2.22 -5.17 6.57
CA ILE A 59 3.02 -5.81 5.52
C ILE A 59 4.50 -5.45 5.66
N GLY A 60 4.83 -4.19 5.89
CA GLY A 60 6.22 -3.76 6.09
C GLY A 60 6.89 -4.46 7.28
N PHE A 61 6.17 -4.61 8.39
CA PHE A 61 6.66 -5.36 9.55
C PHE A 61 6.82 -6.85 9.26
N LEU A 62 5.83 -7.49 8.63
CA LEU A 62 5.89 -8.91 8.27
C LEU A 62 7.00 -9.19 7.26
N GLY A 63 7.20 -8.30 6.29
CA GLY A 63 8.28 -8.37 5.30
C GLY A 63 9.65 -8.30 5.96
N GLU A 64 9.86 -7.34 6.87
CA GLU A 64 11.10 -7.20 7.63
C GLU A 64 11.38 -8.44 8.50
N VAL A 65 10.36 -8.99 9.19
CA VAL A 65 10.51 -10.21 10.01
C VAL A 65 10.75 -11.46 9.16
N GLY A 66 10.17 -11.49 7.96
CA GLY A 66 10.25 -12.60 7.00
C GLY A 66 11.48 -12.61 6.12
N ASP A 67 12.20 -11.50 6.03
CA ASP A 67 13.12 -11.22 4.93
C ASP A 67 12.43 -11.40 3.55
N PHE A 68 11.18 -10.91 3.47
CA PHE A 68 10.35 -10.89 2.27
C PHE A 68 10.20 -9.45 1.75
N GLY A 69 9.79 -9.32 0.49
CA GLY A 69 9.77 -8.04 -0.20
C GLY A 69 11.05 -7.79 -0.98
N ILE A 70 11.14 -6.60 -1.58
CA ILE A 70 11.94 -6.38 -2.79
C ILE A 70 13.35 -6.96 -2.76
N ARG A 71 13.44 -7.98 -3.61
CA ARG A 71 14.60 -8.50 -4.31
C ARG A 71 14.51 -7.97 -5.75
N ASP A 72 15.38 -7.01 -6.10
CA ASP A 72 15.73 -6.52 -7.44
C ASP A 72 14.63 -6.27 -8.51
N ASP A 73 13.48 -5.67 -8.17
CA ASP A 73 12.63 -5.06 -9.21
C ASP A 73 13.12 -3.64 -9.54
N ASN A 74 13.49 -3.41 -10.80
CA ASN A 74 13.97 -2.12 -11.28
C ASN A 74 12.95 -0.99 -11.07
N ARG A 75 11.64 -1.27 -11.17
CA ARG A 75 10.59 -0.25 -11.03
C ARG A 75 10.59 0.31 -9.61
N VAL A 76 10.57 -0.59 -8.64
CA VAL A 76 10.63 -0.23 -7.22
C VAL A 76 11.96 0.46 -6.91
N ARG A 77 13.09 -0.03 -7.43
CA ARG A 77 14.39 0.62 -7.23
C ARG A 77 14.45 2.04 -7.79
N ILE A 78 13.79 2.31 -8.91
CA ILE A 78 13.74 3.65 -9.51
C ILE A 78 13.00 4.63 -8.59
N ARG A 79 11.86 4.20 -8.02
CA ARG A 79 11.06 5.08 -7.15
C ARG A 79 11.62 5.20 -5.74
N TRP A 80 11.96 4.08 -5.12
CA TRP A 80 12.27 3.99 -3.70
C TRP A 80 13.75 3.76 -3.39
N GLY A 81 14.59 3.54 -4.41
CA GLY A 81 16.01 3.28 -4.23
C GLY A 81 16.28 1.91 -3.58
N SER A 82 17.23 1.89 -2.65
CA SER A 82 17.65 0.70 -1.90
C SER A 82 17.05 0.66 -0.48
N LEU A 83 15.89 1.28 -0.28
CA LEU A 83 15.22 1.28 1.02
C LEU A 83 14.74 -0.14 1.38
N PRO A 84 14.81 -0.52 2.67
CA PRO A 84 14.23 -1.80 3.11
C PRO A 84 12.70 -1.75 3.02
N ILE A 85 12.06 -2.92 2.86
CA ILE A 85 10.60 -3.03 2.66
C ILE A 85 9.79 -2.23 3.68
N LYS A 86 10.20 -2.23 4.95
CA LYS A 86 9.52 -1.50 6.01
C LYS A 86 9.51 0.00 5.76
N GLU A 87 10.63 0.57 5.37
CA GLU A 87 10.74 2.00 5.06
C GLU A 87 9.90 2.34 3.83
N ILE A 88 9.92 1.49 2.79
CA ILE A 88 9.04 1.66 1.62
C ILE A 88 7.56 1.67 2.05
N CYS A 89 7.15 0.72 2.89
CA CYS A 89 5.79 0.65 3.40
C CYS A 89 5.40 1.87 4.27
N PHE A 90 6.35 2.44 5.02
CA PHE A 90 6.14 3.70 5.74
C PHE A 90 5.96 4.89 4.78
N GLN A 91 6.72 4.96 3.69
CA GLN A 91 6.55 5.99 2.67
C GLN A 91 5.19 5.87 1.97
N ILE A 92 4.78 4.65 1.62
CA ILE A 92 3.44 4.41 1.05
C ILE A 92 2.34 4.85 2.03
N LYS A 93 2.45 4.50 3.32
CA LYS A 93 1.51 4.99 4.35
C LYS A 93 1.46 6.52 4.38
N TRP A 94 2.62 7.18 4.33
CA TRP A 94 2.69 8.64 4.32
C TRP A 94 1.97 9.23 3.10
N GLU A 95 2.24 8.73 1.90
CA GLU A 95 1.58 9.17 0.67
C GLU A 95 0.05 8.95 0.73
N LEU A 96 -0.40 7.78 1.20
CA LEU A 96 -1.82 7.50 1.40
C LEU A 96 -2.47 8.44 2.42
N THR A 97 -1.75 8.83 3.47
CA THR A 97 -2.23 9.80 4.48
C THR A 97 -2.40 11.18 3.86
N VAL A 98 -1.42 11.64 3.07
CA VAL A 98 -1.52 12.92 2.36
C VAL A 98 -2.70 12.92 1.40
N ILE A 99 -2.87 11.86 0.60
CA ILE A 99 -3.99 11.74 -0.34
C ILE A 99 -5.34 11.78 0.41
N LYS A 100 -5.44 11.07 1.53
CA LYS A 100 -6.63 11.05 2.38
C LYS A 100 -6.95 12.46 2.94
N ASP A 101 -5.95 13.18 3.42
CA ASP A 101 -6.13 14.53 3.97
C ASP A 101 -6.55 15.53 2.88
N GLU A 102 -6.00 15.40 1.66
CA GLU A 102 -6.42 16.16 0.49
C GLU A 102 -7.87 15.86 0.08
N LEU A 103 -8.30 14.59 0.11
CA LEU A 103 -9.70 14.21 -0.09
C LEU A 103 -10.63 14.84 0.96
N ALA A 104 -10.22 14.82 2.23
CA ALA A 104 -10.99 15.41 3.32
C ALA A 104 -11.13 16.94 3.21
N SER A 105 -10.17 17.61 2.57
CA SER A 105 -10.25 19.06 2.27
C SER A 105 -11.29 19.41 1.22
N GLY A 106 -11.77 18.43 0.44
CA GLY A 106 -12.75 18.63 -0.64
C GLY A 106 -12.18 19.31 -1.89
N THR A 107 -10.86 19.53 -1.96
CA THR A 107 -10.20 20.23 -3.08
C THR A 107 -9.61 19.29 -4.14
N ALA A 108 -9.50 18.00 -3.82
CA ALA A 108 -8.85 17.02 -4.68
C ALA A 108 -9.75 16.57 -5.84
N ALA A 109 -9.21 16.60 -7.06
CA ALA A 109 -9.87 16.04 -8.24
C ALA A 109 -9.74 14.51 -8.26
N SER A 110 -10.85 13.78 -8.44
CA SER A 110 -10.87 12.31 -8.40
C SER A 110 -9.85 11.65 -9.33
N LEU A 111 -9.66 12.22 -10.53
CA LEU A 111 -8.68 11.73 -11.51
C LEU A 111 -7.24 11.85 -11.01
N LEU A 112 -6.89 13.00 -10.41
CA LEU A 112 -5.56 13.22 -9.86
C LEU A 112 -5.28 12.27 -8.68
N VAL A 113 -6.29 12.03 -7.84
CA VAL A 113 -6.19 11.05 -6.76
C VAL A 113 -6.00 9.63 -7.33
N ALA A 114 -6.75 9.26 -8.37
CA ALA A 114 -6.61 7.97 -9.01
C ALA A 114 -5.21 7.77 -9.60
N ASP A 115 -4.66 8.79 -10.28
CA ASP A 115 -3.31 8.74 -10.84
C ASP A 115 -2.24 8.53 -9.76
N LEU A 116 -2.35 9.21 -8.61
CA LEU A 116 -1.44 9.02 -7.48
C LEU A 116 -1.53 7.60 -6.89
N LEU A 117 -2.75 7.05 -6.76
CA LEU A 117 -2.94 5.69 -6.26
C LEU A 117 -2.45 4.63 -7.26
N VAL A 118 -2.59 4.86 -8.57
CA VAL A 118 -2.02 3.99 -9.62
C VAL A 118 -0.51 4.01 -9.55
N ASP A 119 0.08 5.19 -9.38
CA ASP A 119 1.52 5.33 -9.27
C ASP A 119 2.05 4.53 -8.05
N ILE A 120 1.41 4.62 -6.89
CA ILE A 120 1.72 3.76 -5.72
C ILE A 120 1.61 2.27 -6.07
N LEU A 121 0.51 1.88 -6.72
CA LEU A 121 0.23 0.49 -7.09
C LEU A 121 1.31 -0.10 -8.02
N ASP A 122 1.76 0.66 -9.01
CA ASP A 122 2.77 0.24 -9.99
C ASP A 122 4.18 0.06 -9.37
N HIS A 123 4.38 0.59 -8.17
CA HIS A 123 5.66 0.59 -7.47
C HIS A 123 5.60 -0.09 -6.10
N LEU A 124 4.63 -0.99 -5.87
CA LEU A 124 4.57 -1.77 -4.63
C LEU A 124 5.80 -2.69 -4.48
N PRO A 125 6.32 -2.87 -3.25
CA PRO A 125 7.51 -3.66 -3.02
C PRO A 125 7.23 -5.17 -2.82
N PHE A 126 6.15 -5.71 -3.39
CA PHE A 126 5.73 -7.10 -3.22
C PHE A 126 4.78 -7.54 -4.32
#